data_AF-A0A6J5GFA0-F1
#
_entry.id   AF-A0A6J5GFA0-F1
#
_cell.length_a   1.000
_cell.length_b   1.000
_cell.length_c   1.000
_cell.angle_alpha   90.00
_cell.angle_beta   90.00
_cell.angle_gamma   90.00
#
_symmetry.space_group_name_H-M   'P 1'
#
loop_
_entity.id
_entity.type
_entity.pdbx_description
1 polymer ?
#
loop_
_entity_poly.entity_id
_entity_poly.type
_entity_poly.pdbx_seq_one_letter_code
_entity_poly.pdbx_strand_id
1 'polypeptide(L)'
;MQQHPIKEADAEIRAHTRNWSGASPITPFSTKFAQPQLRKAHELGAAALEQMGYQAQSATWRNAFLLGARELREGRGASTRFGNRSVDMVSAITEEMFFDYLAVRVDGLKAQHLNVRIAWRFSDIDKQFKLNFQNGALTWCHTSPNERSDLSVVMSRQTLNRILCGETGFQEAVLARAIQLDGKVELFRAMLGTLDKFDGDFNVVEP
;
A
#
# COMPACT_ATOMS: atom_id res chain seq x y z
N MET A 1 38.51 1.47 0.73
CA MET A 1 38.81 0.08 1.15
C MET A 1 37.51 -0.74 1.25
N GLN A 2 36.71 -0.82 0.18
CA GLN A 2 35.42 -1.55 0.15
C GLN A 2 35.14 -2.18 -1.23
N GLN A 3 36.14 -2.86 -1.82
CA GLN A 3 35.95 -3.59 -3.10
C GLN A 3 36.16 -5.10 -2.97
N HIS A 4 36.38 -5.60 -1.75
CA HIS A 4 36.72 -7.01 -1.53
C HIS A 4 35.55 -7.99 -1.78
N PRO A 5 34.32 -7.76 -1.27
CA PRO A 5 33.27 -8.78 -1.36
C PRO A 5 32.69 -8.92 -2.78
N ILE A 6 32.68 -7.85 -3.58
CA ILE A 6 32.17 -7.88 -4.95
C ILE A 6 33.11 -8.66 -5.88
N LYS A 7 34.43 -8.56 -5.68
CA LYS A 7 35.42 -9.29 -6.50
C LYS A 7 35.42 -10.79 -6.23
N GLU A 8 35.14 -11.17 -4.98
CA GLU A 8 35.12 -12.57 -4.53
C GLU A 8 33.86 -13.29 -5.04
N ALA A 9 32.70 -12.64 -4.98
CA ALA A 9 31.46 -13.16 -5.56
C ALA A 9 31.45 -13.21 -7.11
N ASP A 10 32.11 -12.24 -7.76
CA ASP A 10 32.31 -12.23 -9.23
C ASP A 10 33.24 -13.37 -9.69
N ALA A 11 34.15 -13.84 -8.82
CA ALA A 11 35.01 -14.99 -9.10
C ALA A 11 34.26 -16.33 -9.04
N GLU A 12 33.30 -16.49 -8.12
CA GLU A 12 32.47 -17.70 -8.01
C GLU A 12 31.46 -17.82 -9.16
N ILE A 13 30.86 -16.71 -9.62
CA ILE A 13 29.87 -16.73 -10.71
C ILE A 13 30.53 -16.94 -12.09
N ARG A 14 31.72 -16.38 -12.32
CA ARG A 14 32.50 -16.60 -13.56
C ARG A 14 32.97 -18.04 -13.74
N ALA A 15 32.99 -18.84 -12.68
CA ALA A 15 33.32 -20.26 -12.79
C ALA A 15 32.25 -21.07 -13.54
N HIS A 16 31.02 -20.55 -13.71
CA HIS A 16 29.88 -21.32 -14.25
C HIS A 16 29.20 -20.75 -15.51
N THR A 17 29.61 -19.60 -16.04
CA THR A 17 29.00 -19.03 -17.26
C THR A 17 30.05 -18.51 -18.24
N ARG A 18 30.41 -19.31 -19.25
CA ARG A 18 31.14 -18.85 -20.44
C ARG A 18 30.16 -18.59 -21.58
N ASN A 19 30.40 -17.44 -22.23
CA ASN A 19 29.84 -16.94 -23.49
C ASN A 19 28.56 -16.11 -23.36
N TRP A 20 28.70 -14.78 -23.42
CA TRP A 20 28.08 -14.01 -24.49
C TRP A 20 28.72 -12.62 -24.67
N SER A 21 28.99 -12.28 -25.92
CA SER A 21 29.53 -10.99 -26.38
C SER A 21 28.54 -10.38 -27.39
N GLY A 22 28.09 -9.15 -27.18
CA GLY A 22 27.30 -8.43 -28.18
C GLY A 22 26.69 -7.14 -27.64
N ALA A 23 27.12 -6.01 -28.20
CA ALA A 23 26.71 -4.66 -27.83
C ALA A 23 25.62 -4.10 -28.77
N SER A 24 24.67 -3.31 -28.24
CA SER A 24 24.23 -2.03 -28.84
C SER A 24 23.16 -1.29 -28.00
N PRO A 25 22.99 0.04 -28.18
CA PRO A 25 22.58 0.95 -27.10
C PRO A 25 21.29 1.74 -27.37
N ILE A 26 20.39 1.84 -26.37
CA ILE A 26 19.51 3.01 -26.23
C ILE A 26 19.17 3.23 -24.74
N THR A 27 19.08 4.47 -24.32
CA THR A 27 19.07 4.91 -22.92
C THR A 27 17.88 5.82 -22.59
N PRO A 28 17.39 5.81 -21.33
CA PRO A 28 17.01 7.05 -20.65
C PRO A 28 18.18 7.49 -19.76
N PHE A 29 18.75 8.63 -20.10
CA PHE A 29 20.09 9.09 -19.72
C PHE A 29 19.96 10.15 -18.61
N SER A 30 19.78 9.75 -17.34
CA SER A 30 20.06 10.68 -16.22
C SER A 30 20.44 10.01 -14.90
N THR A 31 20.18 8.72 -14.70
CA THR A 31 20.72 7.94 -13.57
C THR A 31 21.94 7.07 -13.93
N LYS A 32 22.29 7.01 -15.23
CA LYS A 32 23.27 6.05 -15.79
C LYS A 32 24.74 6.29 -15.39
N PHE A 33 25.05 7.36 -14.67
CA PHE A 33 26.43 7.70 -14.26
C PHE A 33 26.63 7.81 -12.75
N ALA A 34 25.58 7.64 -11.92
CA ALA A 34 25.69 7.94 -10.51
C ALA A 34 26.53 6.91 -9.73
N GLN A 35 26.42 5.61 -10.03
CA GLN A 35 27.12 4.56 -9.26
C GLN A 35 27.38 3.30 -10.11
N PRO A 36 28.46 3.23 -10.90
CA PRO A 36 28.81 2.03 -11.66
C PRO A 36 29.05 0.80 -10.77
N GLN A 37 29.35 1.00 -9.48
CA GLN A 37 29.45 -0.07 -8.49
C GLN A 37 28.07 -0.63 -8.11
N LEU A 38 27.05 0.22 -8.01
CA LEU A 38 25.68 -0.19 -7.74
C LEU A 38 25.13 -1.05 -8.88
N ARG A 39 25.36 -0.64 -10.13
CA ARG A 39 24.97 -1.44 -11.30
C ARG A 39 25.63 -2.82 -11.30
N LYS A 40 26.93 -2.91 -10.98
CA LYS A 40 27.61 -4.20 -10.88
C LYS A 40 27.04 -5.07 -9.77
N ALA A 41 26.68 -4.47 -8.63
CA ALA A 41 26.03 -5.18 -7.53
C ALA A 41 24.64 -5.70 -7.94
N HIS A 42 23.86 -4.90 -8.68
CA HIS A 42 22.54 -5.31 -9.18
C HIS A 42 22.64 -6.47 -10.18
N GLU A 43 23.57 -6.39 -11.14
CA GLU A 43 23.79 -7.47 -12.11
C GLU A 43 24.23 -8.77 -11.42
N LEU A 44 25.11 -8.66 -10.42
CA LEU A 44 25.58 -9.80 -9.63
C LEU A 44 24.44 -10.43 -8.82
N GLY A 45 23.65 -9.60 -8.13
CA GLY A 45 22.48 -10.03 -7.38
C GLY A 45 21.43 -10.68 -8.27
N ALA A 46 21.17 -10.09 -9.45
CA ALA A 46 20.25 -10.62 -10.43
C ALA A 46 20.70 -11.98 -10.96
N ALA A 47 21.99 -12.15 -11.27
CA ALA A 47 22.54 -13.43 -11.72
C ALA A 47 22.42 -14.53 -10.64
N ALA A 48 22.68 -14.19 -9.38
CA ALA A 48 22.53 -15.13 -8.26
C ALA A 48 21.06 -15.55 -8.06
N LEU A 49 20.13 -14.59 -8.07
CA LEU A 49 18.68 -14.85 -7.97
C LEU A 49 18.21 -15.73 -9.13
N GLU A 50 18.66 -15.45 -10.35
CA GLU A 50 18.30 -16.25 -11.54
C GLU A 50 18.74 -17.72 -11.41
N GLN A 51 19.97 -17.97 -10.92
CA GLN A 51 20.43 -19.34 -10.67
C GLN A 51 19.61 -20.04 -9.58
N MET A 52 19.27 -19.35 -8.49
CA MET A 52 18.36 -19.90 -7.47
C MET A 52 16.97 -20.19 -8.04
N GLY A 53 16.47 -19.35 -8.96
CA GLY A 53 15.23 -19.56 -9.68
C GLY A 53 15.23 -20.82 -10.54
N TYR A 54 16.35 -21.12 -11.21
CA TYR A 54 16.51 -22.34 -12.01
C TYR A 54 16.57 -23.62 -11.15
N GLN A 55 17.13 -23.53 -9.95
CA GLN A 55 17.24 -24.67 -9.03
C GLN A 55 15.98 -24.86 -8.16
N ALA A 56 15.11 -23.84 -8.09
CA ALA A 56 13.92 -23.88 -7.26
C ALA A 56 12.87 -24.87 -7.80
N GLN A 57 12.57 -25.88 -6.99
CA GLN A 57 11.51 -26.86 -7.28
C GLN A 57 10.11 -26.27 -7.07
N SER A 58 9.98 -25.32 -6.14
CA SER A 58 8.72 -24.61 -5.89
C SER A 58 8.49 -23.51 -6.92
N ALA A 59 7.32 -23.52 -7.54
CA ALA A 59 6.90 -22.47 -8.47
C ALA A 59 6.90 -21.08 -7.81
N THR A 60 6.47 -20.98 -6.55
CA THR A 60 6.45 -19.71 -5.80
C THR A 60 7.85 -19.14 -5.62
N TRP A 61 8.81 -19.98 -5.24
CA TRP A 61 10.21 -19.55 -5.07
C TRP A 61 10.85 -19.16 -6.39
N ARG A 62 10.66 -19.96 -7.44
CA ARG A 62 11.13 -19.63 -8.79
C ARG A 62 10.58 -18.29 -9.27
N ASN A 63 9.29 -18.04 -9.10
CA ASN A 63 8.68 -16.77 -9.51
C ASN A 63 9.26 -15.58 -8.74
N ALA A 64 9.42 -15.70 -7.41
CA ALA A 64 9.99 -14.64 -6.59
C ALA A 64 11.45 -14.31 -6.98
N PHE A 65 12.28 -15.34 -7.18
CA PHE A 65 13.67 -15.16 -7.60
C PHE A 65 13.80 -14.51 -8.98
N LEU A 66 13.03 -14.98 -9.95
CA LEU A 66 13.07 -14.42 -11.31
C LEU A 66 12.48 -13.00 -11.36
N LEU A 67 11.47 -12.70 -10.55
CA LEU A 67 10.95 -11.33 -10.41
C LEU A 67 12.01 -10.40 -9.81
N GLY A 68 12.68 -10.81 -8.73
CA GLY A 68 13.75 -10.01 -8.12
C GLY A 68 14.94 -9.79 -9.05
N ALA A 69 15.33 -10.81 -9.82
CA ALA A 69 16.37 -10.68 -10.84
C ALA A 69 15.99 -9.67 -11.94
N ARG A 70 14.72 -9.67 -12.34
CA ARG A 70 14.19 -8.72 -13.32
C ARG A 70 14.18 -7.30 -12.75
N GLU A 71 13.67 -7.10 -11.54
CA GLU A 71 13.60 -5.78 -10.89
C GLU A 71 14.98 -5.14 -10.73
N LEU A 72 16.01 -5.91 -10.37
CA LEU A 72 17.39 -5.41 -10.28
C LEU A 72 17.99 -4.97 -11.63
N ARG A 73 17.58 -5.62 -12.74
CA ARG A 73 18.12 -5.34 -14.09
C ARG A 73 17.36 -4.22 -14.80
N GLU A 74 16.04 -4.24 -14.71
CA GLU A 74 15.14 -3.37 -15.49
C GLU A 74 14.56 -2.23 -14.66
N GLY A 75 14.69 -2.30 -13.33
CA GLY A 75 13.88 -1.52 -12.40
C GLY A 75 12.50 -2.13 -12.22
N ARG A 76 11.78 -1.66 -11.20
CA ARG A 76 10.41 -2.06 -10.93
C ARG A 76 9.51 -1.66 -12.11
N GLY A 77 8.88 -2.65 -12.75
CA GLY A 77 7.85 -2.37 -13.75
C GLY A 77 6.65 -1.68 -13.11
N ALA A 78 5.87 -0.92 -13.88
CA ALA A 78 4.60 -0.39 -13.37
C ALA A 78 3.73 -1.56 -12.91
N SER A 79 3.34 -1.56 -11.63
CA SER A 79 2.38 -2.54 -11.12
C SER A 79 1.11 -2.46 -11.95
N THR A 80 0.58 -3.63 -12.31
CA THR A 80 -0.81 -3.72 -12.75
C THR A 80 -1.65 -3.23 -11.58
N ARG A 81 -2.17 -2.00 -11.69
CA ARG A 81 -3.10 -1.44 -10.70
C ARG A 81 -4.03 -2.55 -10.24
N PHE A 82 -4.10 -2.80 -8.92
CA PHE A 82 -5.05 -3.75 -8.36
C PHE A 82 -6.41 -3.45 -9.00
N GLY A 83 -6.88 -4.38 -9.84
CA GLY A 83 -8.16 -4.22 -10.53
C GLY A 83 -9.26 -4.01 -9.51
N ASN A 84 -10.36 -3.37 -9.94
CA ASN A 84 -11.54 -3.16 -9.10
C ASN A 84 -11.82 -4.42 -8.27
N ARG A 85 -11.81 -4.28 -6.94
CA ARG A 85 -12.14 -5.38 -6.02
C ARG A 85 -13.52 -5.90 -6.40
N SER A 86 -13.71 -7.22 -6.43
CA SER A 86 -15.02 -7.78 -6.76
C SER A 86 -16.06 -7.31 -5.74
N VAL A 87 -17.25 -6.97 -6.23
CA VAL A 87 -18.37 -6.47 -5.39
C VAL A 87 -18.72 -7.48 -4.30
N ASP A 88 -18.62 -8.77 -4.59
CA ASP A 88 -18.88 -9.85 -3.63
C ASP A 88 -17.87 -9.86 -2.48
N MET A 89 -16.57 -9.66 -2.77
CA MET A 89 -15.54 -9.58 -1.73
C MET A 89 -15.72 -8.34 -0.86
N VAL A 90 -16.05 -7.19 -1.47
CA VAL A 90 -16.27 -5.94 -0.74
C VAL A 90 -17.51 -6.04 0.16
N SER A 91 -18.57 -6.68 -0.33
CA SER A 91 -19.81 -6.85 0.43
C SER A 91 -19.64 -7.74 1.66
N ALA A 92 -18.66 -8.65 1.65
CA ALA A 92 -18.34 -9.52 2.78
C ALA A 92 -17.53 -8.83 3.91
N ILE A 93 -16.92 -7.66 3.67
CA ILE A 93 -16.14 -6.93 4.67
C ILE A 93 -17.09 -6.38 5.74
N THR A 94 -17.01 -6.82 6.99
CA THR A 94 -17.93 -6.28 8.02
C THR A 94 -17.65 -4.81 8.32
N GLU A 95 -18.58 -4.11 8.98
CA GLU A 95 -18.38 -2.70 9.35
C GLU A 95 -17.20 -2.55 10.31
N GLU A 96 -17.03 -3.52 11.21
CA GLU A 96 -15.92 -3.62 12.16
C GLU A 96 -14.58 -3.71 11.41
N MET A 97 -14.47 -4.61 10.44
CA MET A 97 -13.27 -4.76 9.60
C MET A 97 -12.96 -3.49 8.80
N PHE A 98 -14.00 -2.75 8.40
CA PHE A 98 -13.82 -1.47 7.72
C PHE A 98 -13.18 -0.42 8.65
N PHE A 99 -13.61 -0.32 9.91
CA PHE A 99 -12.99 0.59 10.86
C PHE A 99 -11.57 0.16 11.24
N ASP A 100 -11.30 -1.14 11.35
CA ASP A 100 -9.93 -1.66 11.50
C ASP A 100 -9.05 -1.27 10.31
N TYR A 101 -9.57 -1.42 9.08
CA TYR A 101 -8.87 -1.01 7.88
C TYR A 101 -8.61 0.51 7.83
N LEU A 102 -9.56 1.33 8.25
CA LEU A 102 -9.35 2.77 8.39
C LEU A 102 -8.26 3.08 9.42
N ALA A 103 -8.25 2.38 10.55
CA ALA A 103 -7.26 2.58 11.61
C ALA A 103 -5.83 2.29 11.14
N VAL A 104 -5.63 1.24 10.34
CA VAL A 104 -4.33 0.92 9.72
C VAL A 104 -3.86 2.02 8.76
N ARG A 105 -4.78 2.74 8.13
CA ARG A 105 -4.45 3.82 7.20
C ARG A 105 -4.14 5.16 7.88
N VAL A 106 -4.32 5.28 9.19
CA VAL A 106 -4.06 6.54 9.87
C VAL A 106 -2.56 6.80 9.93
N ASP A 107 -2.15 7.93 9.36
CA ASP A 107 -0.83 8.51 9.59
C ASP A 107 -0.80 9.12 11.00
N GLY A 108 -0.14 8.42 11.92
CA GLY A 108 -0.09 8.80 13.33
C GLY A 108 0.58 10.15 13.59
N LEU A 109 1.53 10.57 12.76
CA LEU A 109 2.19 11.88 12.89
C LEU A 109 1.21 13.01 12.52
N LYS A 110 0.42 12.82 11.46
CA LYS A 110 -0.65 13.78 11.10
C LYS A 110 -1.78 13.79 12.13
N ALA A 111 -2.10 12.64 12.71
CA ALA A 111 -3.19 12.49 13.67
C ALA A 111 -2.79 12.84 15.12
N GLN A 112 -1.53 13.16 15.42
CA GLN A 112 -1.02 13.29 16.79
C GLN A 112 -1.76 14.33 17.65
N HIS A 113 -2.24 15.41 17.04
CA HIS A 113 -2.95 16.49 17.72
C HIS A 113 -4.47 16.38 17.57
N LEU A 114 -4.96 15.38 16.86
CA LEU A 114 -6.39 15.17 16.67
C LEU A 114 -6.95 14.53 17.94
N ASN A 115 -7.89 15.23 18.59
CA ASN A 115 -8.68 14.68 19.70
C ASN A 115 -10.17 14.85 19.37
N VAL A 116 -10.74 13.81 18.75
CA VAL A 116 -12.09 13.87 18.19
C VAL A 116 -12.85 12.59 18.47
N ARG A 117 -14.10 12.75 18.89
CA ARG A 117 -15.08 11.66 19.02
C ARG A 117 -16.11 11.76 17.92
N ILE A 118 -16.18 10.73 17.08
CA ILE A 118 -17.12 10.66 15.96
C ILE A 118 -18.15 9.58 16.26
N ALA A 119 -19.43 9.93 16.22
CA ALA A 119 -20.51 8.96 16.16
C ALA A 119 -20.75 8.59 14.70
N TRP A 120 -20.70 7.30 14.39
CA TRP A 120 -20.92 6.80 13.05
C TRP A 120 -22.10 5.84 13.05
N ARG A 121 -23.12 6.14 12.25
CA ARG A 121 -24.34 5.34 12.16
C ARG A 121 -24.57 4.87 10.74
N PHE A 122 -24.93 3.61 10.61
CA PHE A 122 -25.47 3.10 9.36
C PHE A 122 -26.99 3.26 9.36
N SER A 123 -27.57 3.81 8.29
CA SER A 123 -29.01 4.14 8.24
C SER A 123 -29.90 2.96 7.85
N ASP A 124 -29.32 1.95 7.22
CA ASP A 124 -29.98 0.77 6.68
C ASP A 124 -29.83 -0.46 7.57
N ILE A 125 -28.68 -0.60 8.22
CA ILE A 125 -28.45 -1.53 9.31
C ILE A 125 -28.40 -0.70 10.59
N ASP A 126 -29.29 -0.96 11.55
CA ASP A 126 -29.41 -0.20 12.81
C ASP A 126 -28.21 -0.45 13.75
N LYS A 127 -27.01 -0.11 13.25
CA LYS A 127 -25.72 -0.28 13.89
C LYS A 127 -25.07 1.09 14.06
N GLN A 128 -24.48 1.27 15.24
CA GLN A 128 -23.84 2.50 15.65
C GLN A 128 -22.47 2.21 16.23
N PHE A 129 -21.54 3.06 15.85
CA PHE A 129 -20.14 2.97 16.20
C PHE A 129 -19.67 4.31 16.74
N LYS A 130 -18.78 4.26 17.70
CA LYS A 130 -18.04 5.42 18.16
C LYS A 130 -16.60 5.25 17.75
N LEU A 131 -16.08 6.25 17.04
CA LEU A 131 -14.69 6.35 16.66
C LEU A 131 -14.04 7.42 17.54
N ASN A 132 -12.87 7.09 18.07
CA ASN A 132 -12.06 7.98 18.89
C ASN A 132 -10.69 8.15 18.24
N PHE A 133 -10.39 9.38 17.82
CA PHE A 133 -9.06 9.78 17.39
C PHE A 133 -8.37 10.44 18.56
N GLN A 134 -7.36 9.76 19.13
CA GLN A 134 -6.51 10.28 20.20
C GLN A 134 -5.12 9.68 20.08
N ASN A 135 -4.10 10.46 20.46
CA ASN A 135 -2.69 10.03 20.49
C ASN A 135 -2.19 9.46 19.15
N GLY A 136 -2.65 10.00 18.02
CA GLY A 136 -2.27 9.52 16.69
C GLY A 136 -2.87 8.17 16.29
N ALA A 137 -3.82 7.63 17.06
CA ALA A 137 -4.49 6.37 16.77
C ALA A 137 -5.99 6.54 16.62
N LEU A 138 -6.59 5.72 15.76
CA LEU A 138 -8.02 5.54 15.65
C LEU A 138 -8.43 4.28 16.41
N THR A 139 -9.32 4.43 17.37
CA THR A 139 -9.99 3.31 18.06
C THR A 139 -11.49 3.39 17.82
N TRP A 140 -12.16 2.23 17.82
CA TRP A 140 -13.61 2.19 17.63
C TRP A 140 -14.26 1.23 18.64
N CYS A 141 -15.52 1.48 18.96
CA CYS A 141 -16.35 0.56 19.74
C CYS A 141 -17.82 0.66 19.31
N HIS A 142 -18.60 -0.39 19.58
CA HIS A 142 -20.05 -0.30 19.51
C HIS A 142 -20.56 0.63 20.61
N THR A 143 -21.54 1.47 20.29
CA THR A 143 -22.09 2.42 21.27
C THR A 143 -23.61 2.53 21.17
N SER A 144 -24.21 3.07 22.23
CA SER A 144 -25.62 3.43 22.29
C SER A 144 -25.83 4.88 21.79
N PRO A 145 -27.06 5.26 21.36
CA PRO A 145 -27.32 6.50 20.62
C PRO A 145 -27.08 7.84 21.36
N ASN A 146 -26.66 7.83 22.62
CA ASN A 146 -26.66 9.01 23.50
C ASN A 146 -25.28 9.40 24.05
N GLU A 147 -24.19 8.88 23.51
CA GLU A 147 -22.85 9.34 23.89
C GLU A 147 -22.49 10.68 23.23
N ARG A 148 -21.79 11.53 23.98
CA ARG A 148 -21.26 12.80 23.45
C ARG A 148 -20.27 12.54 22.31
N SER A 149 -20.58 13.07 21.14
CA SER A 149 -19.72 13.13 19.96
C SER A 149 -19.53 14.58 19.50
N ASP A 150 -18.39 14.86 18.88
CA ASP A 150 -18.07 16.14 18.26
C ASP A 150 -18.59 16.23 16.82
N LEU A 151 -18.78 15.06 16.20
CA LEU A 151 -19.23 14.88 14.82
C LEU A 151 -20.11 13.62 14.74
N SER A 152 -21.23 13.72 14.04
CA SER A 152 -22.08 12.60 13.68
C SER A 152 -22.01 12.36 12.17
N VAL A 153 -21.76 11.12 11.78
CA VAL A 153 -21.67 10.65 10.39
C VAL A 153 -22.76 9.61 10.18
N VAL A 154 -23.63 9.84 9.22
CA VAL A 154 -24.69 8.89 8.84
C VAL A 154 -24.53 8.51 7.38
N MET A 155 -24.50 7.21 7.09
CA MET A 155 -24.45 6.70 5.72
C MET A 155 -25.15 5.35 5.61
N SER A 156 -25.45 4.89 4.40
CA SER A 156 -25.91 3.51 4.19
C SER A 156 -24.73 2.55 3.99
N ARG A 157 -24.94 1.27 4.30
CA ARG A 157 -24.03 0.18 3.98
C ARG A 157 -23.76 0.09 2.48
N GLN A 158 -24.77 0.38 1.65
CA GLN A 158 -24.59 0.47 0.20
C GLN A 158 -23.58 1.57 -0.19
N THR A 159 -23.63 2.73 0.48
CA THR A 159 -22.67 3.83 0.22
C THR A 159 -21.25 3.40 0.59
N LEU A 160 -21.07 2.70 1.72
CA LEU A 160 -19.79 2.13 2.11
C LEU A 160 -19.24 1.16 1.05
N ASN A 161 -20.08 0.25 0.54
CA ASN A 161 -19.65 -0.71 -0.48
C ASN A 161 -19.16 0.01 -1.75
N ARG A 162 -19.86 1.05 -2.22
CA ARG A 162 -19.43 1.85 -3.38
C ARG A 162 -18.09 2.54 -3.15
N ILE A 163 -17.85 3.03 -1.93
CA ILE A 163 -16.56 3.62 -1.55
C ILE A 163 -15.44 2.59 -1.57
N LEU A 164 -15.70 1.40 -1.01
CA LEU A 164 -14.72 0.31 -0.96
C LEU A 164 -14.40 -0.31 -2.33
N CYS A 165 -15.37 -0.32 -3.24
CA CYS A 165 -15.18 -0.68 -4.65
C CYS A 165 -14.42 0.38 -5.47
N GLY A 166 -14.23 1.59 -4.92
CA GLY A 166 -13.61 2.71 -5.62
C GLY A 166 -14.52 3.40 -6.65
N GLU A 167 -15.83 3.15 -6.61
CA GLU A 167 -16.81 3.80 -7.49
C GLU A 167 -17.07 5.26 -7.11
N THR A 168 -16.88 5.59 -5.82
CA THR A 168 -17.04 6.95 -5.31
C THR A 168 -16.09 7.21 -4.13
N GLY A 169 -15.69 8.47 -3.93
CA GLY A 169 -14.92 8.89 -2.76
C GLY A 169 -15.80 9.39 -1.61
N PHE A 170 -15.23 9.50 -0.40
CA PHE A 170 -15.92 10.13 0.74
C PHE A 170 -16.38 11.56 0.45
N GLN A 171 -15.55 12.36 -0.23
CA GLN A 171 -15.90 13.74 -0.55
C GLN A 171 -17.08 13.83 -1.54
N GLU A 172 -17.06 12.99 -2.58
CA GLU A 172 -18.15 12.90 -3.55
C GLU A 172 -19.44 12.41 -2.91
N ALA A 173 -19.37 11.42 -2.03
CA ALA A 173 -20.53 10.88 -1.33
C ALA A 173 -21.16 11.90 -0.36
N VAL A 174 -20.35 12.79 0.24
CA VAL A 174 -20.85 13.94 1.02
C VAL A 174 -21.57 14.95 0.10
N LEU A 175 -20.97 15.30 -1.03
CA LEU A 175 -21.59 16.22 -2.00
C LEU A 175 -22.90 15.67 -2.58
N ALA A 176 -22.97 14.37 -2.83
CA ALA A 176 -24.15 13.65 -3.29
C ALA A 176 -25.22 13.45 -2.20
N ARG A 177 -24.99 13.94 -0.97
CA ARG A 177 -25.87 13.73 0.21
C ARG A 177 -26.09 12.26 0.59
N ALA A 178 -25.23 11.36 0.12
CA ALA A 178 -25.22 9.95 0.52
C ALA A 178 -24.58 9.78 1.91
N ILE A 179 -23.71 10.71 2.32
CA ILE A 179 -23.18 10.84 3.67
C ILE A 179 -23.73 12.13 4.28
N GLN A 180 -24.41 12.02 5.41
CA GLN A 180 -24.88 13.15 6.19
C GLN A 180 -23.90 13.40 7.34
N LEU A 181 -23.51 14.66 7.50
CA LEU A 181 -22.59 15.09 8.55
C LEU A 181 -23.32 16.11 9.43
N ASP A 182 -23.28 15.92 10.74
CA ASP A 182 -23.83 16.84 11.73
C ASP A 182 -22.78 17.15 12.82
N GLY A 183 -22.77 18.38 13.33
CA GLY A 183 -21.75 18.90 14.24
C GLY A 183 -20.54 19.53 13.52
N LYS A 184 -19.31 19.24 13.99
CA LYS A 184 -18.08 19.90 13.51
C LYS A 184 -17.55 19.27 12.21
N VAL A 185 -18.15 19.63 11.08
CA VAL A 185 -17.83 19.07 9.74
C VAL A 185 -16.34 19.18 9.36
N GLU A 186 -15.64 20.24 9.78
CA GLU A 186 -14.21 20.41 9.48
C GLU A 186 -13.34 19.27 10.05
N LEU A 187 -13.77 18.63 11.15
CA LEU A 187 -13.07 17.47 11.72
C LEU A 187 -13.16 16.24 10.81
N PHE A 188 -14.23 16.10 10.03
CA PHE A 188 -14.33 15.02 9.05
C PHE A 188 -13.28 15.18 7.94
N ARG A 189 -13.08 16.42 7.46
CA ARG A 189 -12.03 16.70 6.47
C ARG A 189 -10.64 16.48 7.06
N ALA A 190 -10.41 16.91 8.30
CA ALA A 190 -9.15 16.67 9.00
C ALA A 190 -8.86 15.17 9.12
N MET A 191 -9.86 14.36 9.51
CA MET A 191 -9.76 12.90 9.57
C MET A 191 -9.40 12.29 8.22
N LEU A 192 -10.06 12.69 7.13
CA LEU A 192 -9.73 12.19 5.80
C LEU A 192 -8.31 12.58 5.38
N GLY A 193 -7.80 13.72 5.85
CA GLY A 193 -6.43 14.17 5.62
C GLY A 193 -5.35 13.36 6.35
N THR A 194 -5.72 12.63 7.41
CA THR A 194 -4.79 11.72 8.11
C THR A 194 -4.70 10.35 7.45
N LEU A 195 -5.60 10.00 6.52
CA LEU A 195 -5.60 8.69 5.88
C LEU A 195 -4.56 8.62 4.76
N ASP A 196 -3.61 7.70 4.90
CA ASP A 196 -2.58 7.46 3.90
C ASP A 196 -3.10 6.61 2.73
N LYS A 197 -2.45 6.70 1.57
CA LYS A 197 -2.78 5.93 0.37
C LYS A 197 -1.63 5.00 0.05
N PHE A 198 -1.88 3.69 0.21
CA PHE A 198 -0.97 2.67 -0.26
C PHE A 198 -1.21 2.44 -1.75
N ASP A 199 -0.22 2.79 -2.57
CA ASP A 199 -0.18 2.46 -4.00
C ASP A 199 0.19 0.98 -4.23
N GLY A 200 0.66 0.29 -3.19
CA GLY A 200 1.16 -1.08 -3.25
C GLY A 200 2.44 -1.19 -4.10
N ASP A 201 3.01 -0.04 -4.42
CA ASP A 201 4.12 0.14 -5.34
C ASP A 201 5.36 0.50 -4.52
N PHE A 202 5.87 -0.45 -3.74
CA PHE A 202 7.07 -0.30 -2.93
C PHE A 202 8.23 -1.16 -3.47
N ASN A 203 9.45 -0.70 -3.25
CA ASN A 203 10.64 -1.47 -3.62
C ASN A 203 10.79 -2.65 -2.65
N VAL A 204 11.13 -3.83 -3.19
CA VAL A 204 11.34 -5.05 -2.40
C VAL A 204 12.82 -5.45 -2.40
N VAL A 205 13.46 -5.44 -3.57
CA VAL A 205 14.88 -5.80 -3.74
C VAL A 205 15.84 -4.62 -3.56
N GLU A 206 15.31 -3.40 -3.45
CA GLU A 206 16.04 -2.16 -3.25
C GLU A 206 15.38 -1.33 -2.13
N PRO A 207 16.11 -0.43 -1.45
CA PRO A 207 15.55 0.49 -0.47
C PRO A 207 14.53 1.49 -1.07
#